data_AF-A0A7R9R1Q2-F1
#
_entry.id   AF-A0A7R9R1Q2-F1
#
_cell.length_a   1.000
_cell.length_b   1.000
_cell.length_c   1.000
_cell.angle_alpha   90.00
_cell.angle_beta   90.00
_cell.angle_gamma   90.00
#
_symmetry.space_group_name_H-M   'P 1'
#
loop_
_entity.id
_entity.type
_entity.pdbx_description
1 polymer ?
#
loop_
_entity_poly.entity_id
_entity_poly.type
_entity_poly.pdbx_seq_one_letter_code
_entity_poly.pdbx_strand_id
1 'polypeptide(L)'
;SQLSLYDIAHTPGVAADLSHINTRAKVTGYVGPDQLKQALEGAQVVVIPAGVPRKPGMTRDDLFNTNASIVRDLTDAAAKYCPKALIAIISNPVNSTVPIASEVFKKNGVYDPKRIFGVTTLDVVRANTFIAEAKGLDPKEVNVPVIGGHAGITIIPLISRSNPSVSFPNDKLDALTKRIQDAGTEVVQ
;
A
#
# COMPACT_ATOMS: atom_id res chain seq x y z
N SER A 1 -12.27 -3.29 -19.45
CA SER A 1 -11.34 -2.92 -18.37
C SER A 1 -9.93 -2.97 -18.91
N GLN A 2 -9.03 -2.09 -18.44
CA GLN A 2 -7.63 -2.01 -18.87
C GLN A 2 -6.73 -2.11 -17.64
N LEU A 3 -5.61 -2.82 -17.77
CA LEU A 3 -4.55 -2.91 -16.77
C LEU A 3 -3.23 -2.45 -17.41
N SER A 4 -2.80 -1.24 -17.08
CA SER A 4 -1.50 -0.71 -17.46
C SER A 4 -0.49 -1.03 -16.36
N LEU A 5 0.58 -1.75 -16.71
CA LEU A 5 1.70 -2.04 -15.83
C LEU A 5 2.84 -1.10 -16.17
N TYR A 6 3.50 -0.54 -15.16
CA TYR A 6 4.66 0.33 -15.32
C TYR A 6 5.77 -0.09 -14.38
N ASP A 7 7.00 -0.12 -14.89
CA ASP A 7 8.21 -0.28 -14.10
C ASP A 7 9.41 0.31 -14.89
N ILE A 8 10.56 0.44 -14.25
CA ILE A 8 11.82 0.80 -14.91
C ILE A 8 12.44 -0.37 -15.68
N ALA A 9 12.03 -1.61 -15.36
CA ALA A 9 12.55 -2.82 -16.00
C ALA A 9 11.50 -3.95 -16.04
N HIS A 10 11.69 -4.93 -16.93
CA HIS A 10 10.96 -6.21 -16.98
C HIS A 10 9.44 -6.16 -17.26
N THR A 11 8.80 -5.00 -17.27
CA THR A 11 7.34 -4.86 -17.49
C THR A 11 6.80 -5.55 -18.74
N PRO A 12 7.48 -5.56 -19.92
CA PRO A 12 6.96 -6.23 -21.10
C PRO A 12 6.76 -7.73 -20.91
N GLY A 13 7.66 -8.40 -20.17
CA GLY A 13 7.54 -9.82 -19.87
C GLY A 13 6.38 -10.11 -18.92
N VAL A 14 6.24 -9.31 -17.85
CA VAL A 14 5.13 -9.43 -16.89
C VAL A 14 3.78 -9.19 -17.57
N ALA A 15 3.70 -8.21 -18.46
CA ALA A 15 2.47 -7.94 -19.22
C ALA A 15 2.11 -9.09 -20.17
N ALA A 16 3.11 -9.68 -20.84
CA ALA A 16 2.89 -10.84 -21.71
C ALA A 16 2.35 -12.03 -20.91
N ASP A 17 2.95 -12.32 -19.75
CA ASP A 17 2.51 -13.40 -18.86
C ASP A 17 1.05 -13.21 -18.41
N LEU A 18 0.72 -12.03 -17.85
CA LEU A 18 -0.65 -11.73 -17.42
C LEU A 18 -1.66 -11.69 -18.57
N SER A 19 -1.23 -11.40 -19.80
CA SER A 19 -2.11 -11.36 -20.97
C SER A 19 -2.66 -12.73 -21.37
N HIS A 20 -2.07 -13.83 -20.88
CA HIS A 20 -2.53 -15.19 -21.14
C HIS A 20 -3.70 -15.60 -20.23
N ILE A 21 -3.96 -14.87 -19.15
CA ILE A 21 -5.07 -15.16 -18.24
C ILE A 21 -6.39 -14.88 -18.97
N ASN A 22 -7.28 -15.86 -19.03
CA ASN A 22 -8.56 -15.84 -19.76
C ASN A 22 -9.64 -14.96 -19.08
N THR A 23 -9.29 -13.72 -18.75
CA THR A 23 -10.19 -12.71 -18.17
C THR A 23 -10.32 -11.50 -19.10
N ARG A 24 -11.30 -10.63 -18.84
CA ARG A 24 -11.69 -9.54 -19.77
C ARG A 24 -10.71 -8.36 -19.82
N ALA A 25 -9.79 -8.22 -18.87
CA ALA A 25 -8.95 -7.03 -18.76
C ALA A 25 -7.85 -7.06 -19.84
N LYS A 26 -7.72 -6.00 -20.63
CA LYS A 26 -6.60 -5.85 -21.55
C LYS A 26 -5.36 -5.39 -20.78
N VAL A 27 -4.31 -6.21 -20.80
CA VAL A 27 -3.03 -5.91 -20.13
C VAL A 27 -2.06 -5.22 -21.10
N THR A 28 -1.36 -4.20 -20.65
CA THR A 28 -0.30 -3.53 -21.43
C THR A 28 0.85 -3.14 -20.51
N GLY A 29 2.08 -3.43 -20.90
CA GLY A 29 3.29 -3.12 -20.14
C GLY A 29 4.01 -1.91 -20.69
N TYR A 30 4.46 -1.04 -19.80
CA TYR A 30 5.21 0.18 -20.07
C TYR A 30 6.52 0.15 -19.30
N VAL A 31 7.62 0.52 -19.94
CA VAL A 31 8.97 0.44 -19.36
C VAL A 31 9.72 1.75 -19.50
N GLY A 32 10.28 2.20 -18.38
CA GLY A 32 11.13 3.38 -18.31
C GLY A 32 10.37 4.72 -18.40
N PRO A 33 11.04 5.84 -18.04
CA PRO A 33 10.38 7.13 -17.85
C PRO A 33 9.60 7.64 -19.07
N ASP A 34 10.08 7.35 -20.28
CA ASP A 34 9.48 7.80 -21.54
C ASP A 34 8.10 7.17 -21.82
N GLN A 35 7.77 6.07 -21.14
CA GLN A 35 6.51 5.36 -21.29
C GLN A 35 5.53 5.59 -20.12
N LEU A 36 5.96 6.32 -19.08
CA LEU A 36 5.15 6.56 -17.88
C LEU A 36 3.87 7.35 -18.20
N LYS A 37 3.95 8.32 -19.10
CA LYS A 37 2.78 9.09 -19.54
C LYS A 37 1.70 8.16 -20.12
N GLN A 38 2.07 7.31 -21.06
CA GLN A 38 1.16 6.37 -21.72
C GLN A 38 0.58 5.34 -20.72
N ALA A 39 1.34 4.98 -19.69
CA ALA A 39 0.84 4.10 -18.62
C ALA A 39 -0.28 4.76 -17.79
N LEU A 40 -0.22 6.08 -17.62
CA LEU A 40 -1.13 6.85 -16.76
C LEU A 40 -2.33 7.46 -17.50
N GLU A 41 -2.23 7.69 -18.81
CA GLU A 41 -3.32 8.28 -19.59
C GLU A 41 -4.63 7.51 -19.45
N GLY A 42 -5.69 8.22 -19.02
CA GLY A 42 -7.01 7.62 -18.81
C GLY A 42 -7.14 6.74 -17.55
N ALA A 43 -6.10 6.62 -16.72
CA ALA A 43 -6.17 5.85 -15.49
C ALA A 43 -7.21 6.43 -14.52
N GLN A 44 -8.05 5.55 -13.97
CA GLN A 44 -9.06 5.89 -12.96
C GLN A 44 -8.57 5.58 -11.54
N VAL A 45 -7.65 4.61 -11.42
CA VAL A 45 -6.98 4.20 -10.19
C VAL A 45 -5.51 3.96 -10.52
N VAL A 46 -4.61 4.48 -9.69
CA VAL A 46 -3.16 4.27 -9.79
C VAL A 46 -2.69 3.66 -8.48
N VAL A 47 -2.11 2.47 -8.55
CA VAL A 47 -1.54 1.78 -7.39
C VAL A 47 -0.02 1.90 -7.47
N ILE A 48 0.61 2.40 -6.41
CA ILE A 48 2.05 2.65 -6.34
C ILE A 48 2.67 1.72 -5.29
N PRO A 49 3.02 0.47 -5.66
CA PRO A 49 3.85 -0.43 -4.85
C PRO A 49 5.35 -0.20 -5.06
N ALA A 50 5.72 0.67 -6.01
CA ALA A 50 7.10 0.93 -6.37
C ALA A 50 7.92 1.40 -5.16
N GLY A 51 9.10 0.81 -4.99
CA GLY A 51 9.98 1.13 -3.89
C GLY A 51 11.04 0.06 -3.72
N VAL A 52 12.10 0.42 -3.01
CA VAL A 52 13.15 -0.53 -2.67
C VAL A 52 12.76 -1.23 -1.36
N PRO A 53 12.80 -2.57 -1.28
CA PRO A 53 12.64 -3.26 0.00
C PRO A 53 13.86 -3.00 0.88
N ARG A 54 13.69 -3.11 2.20
CA ARG A 54 14.82 -2.98 3.13
C ARG A 54 15.87 -4.06 2.82
N LYS A 55 17.11 -3.63 2.56
CA LYS A 55 18.26 -4.53 2.36
C LYS A 55 19.16 -4.54 3.60
N PRO A 56 19.90 -5.64 3.87
CA PRO A 56 20.93 -5.66 4.89
C PRO A 56 21.90 -4.48 4.71
N GLY A 57 22.18 -3.76 5.80
CA GLY A 57 23.07 -2.58 5.79
C GLY A 57 22.40 -1.24 5.44
N MET A 58 21.15 -1.23 4.98
CA MET A 58 20.42 0.02 4.69
C MET A 58 19.84 0.64 5.97
N THR A 59 20.09 1.92 6.21
CA THR A 59 19.47 2.63 7.33
C THR A 59 17.99 2.91 7.04
N ARG A 60 17.22 3.28 8.08
CA ARG A 60 15.83 3.71 7.90
C ARG A 60 15.73 4.97 7.03
N ASP A 61 16.69 5.87 7.18
CA ASP A 61 16.72 7.15 6.45
C ASP A 61 17.08 6.94 4.98
N ASP A 62 18.01 6.04 4.66
CA ASP A 62 18.34 5.70 3.26
C ASP A 62 17.11 5.15 2.53
N LEU A 63 16.38 4.26 3.18
CA LEU A 63 15.16 3.67 2.65
C LEU A 63 14.09 4.74 2.41
N PHE A 64 13.91 5.64 3.39
CA PHE A 64 12.99 6.77 3.27
C PHE A 64 13.37 7.68 2.10
N ASN A 65 14.62 8.13 2.00
CA ASN A 65 15.07 9.05 0.95
C ASN A 65 14.90 8.44 -0.45
N THR A 66 15.21 7.15 -0.60
CA THR A 66 15.03 6.42 -1.85
C THR A 66 13.56 6.37 -2.26
N ASN A 67 12.69 5.89 -1.37
CA ASN A 67 11.27 5.73 -1.69
C ASN A 67 10.53 7.07 -1.77
N ALA A 68 10.95 8.08 -1.02
CA ALA A 68 10.44 9.44 -1.12
C ALA A 68 10.63 10.01 -2.53
N SER A 69 11.82 9.81 -3.12
CA SER A 69 12.11 10.27 -4.49
C SER A 69 11.26 9.53 -5.52
N ILE A 70 11.13 8.20 -5.40
CA ILE A 70 10.30 7.38 -6.28
C ILE A 70 8.83 7.82 -6.22
N VAL A 71 8.27 7.96 -5.01
CA VAL A 71 6.87 8.38 -4.83
C VAL A 71 6.66 9.80 -5.37
N ARG A 72 7.58 10.72 -5.10
CA ARG A 72 7.51 12.09 -5.64
C ARG A 72 7.40 12.07 -7.16
N ASP A 73 8.27 11.34 -7.84
CA ASP A 73 8.33 11.36 -9.31
C ASP A 73 7.10 10.70 -9.95
N LEU A 74 6.64 9.57 -9.40
CA LEU A 74 5.44 8.89 -9.87
C LEU A 74 4.17 9.69 -9.60
N THR A 75 4.07 10.35 -8.44
CA THR A 75 2.91 11.17 -8.10
C THR A 75 2.89 12.49 -8.87
N ASP A 76 4.06 13.05 -9.22
CA ASP A 76 4.16 14.21 -10.10
C ASP A 76 3.68 13.88 -11.52
N ALA A 77 4.06 12.71 -12.04
CA ALA A 77 3.52 12.21 -13.31
C ALA A 77 2.01 11.95 -13.24
N ALA A 78 1.50 11.34 -12.17
CA ALA A 78 0.07 11.11 -11.97
C ALA A 78 -0.71 12.42 -11.88
N ALA A 79 -0.18 13.43 -11.18
CA ALA A 79 -0.78 14.77 -11.11
C ALA A 79 -0.86 15.44 -12.48
N LYS A 80 0.10 15.20 -13.38
CA LYS A 80 0.12 15.76 -14.74
C LYS A 80 -0.79 15.01 -15.71
N TYR A 81 -0.80 13.69 -15.67
CA TYR A 81 -1.39 12.85 -16.73
C TYR A 81 -2.73 12.21 -16.35
N CYS A 82 -3.02 12.05 -15.06
CA CYS A 82 -4.30 11.52 -14.58
C CYS A 82 -4.73 12.13 -13.23
N PRO A 83 -4.86 13.47 -13.11
CA PRO A 83 -5.09 14.17 -11.84
C PRO A 83 -6.38 13.75 -11.10
N LYS A 84 -7.33 13.14 -11.81
CA LYS A 84 -8.60 12.68 -11.24
C LYS A 84 -8.57 11.21 -10.79
N ALA A 85 -7.46 10.49 -11.00
CA ALA A 85 -7.35 9.11 -10.56
C ALA A 85 -7.38 9.00 -9.02
N LEU A 86 -7.86 7.87 -8.50
CA LEU A 86 -7.64 7.49 -7.11
C LEU A 86 -6.21 6.96 -6.98
N ILE A 87 -5.41 7.55 -6.09
CA ILE A 87 -4.00 7.23 -5.88
C ILE A 87 -3.87 6.36 -4.62
N ALA A 88 -3.44 5.12 -4.79
CA ALA A 88 -3.23 4.15 -3.72
C ALA A 88 -1.73 3.93 -3.50
N ILE A 89 -1.20 4.49 -2.41
CA ILE A 89 0.22 4.47 -2.08
C ILE A 89 0.50 3.29 -1.15
N ILE A 90 1.31 2.35 -1.64
CA ILE A 90 1.80 1.19 -0.88
C ILE A 90 3.28 1.40 -0.50
N SER A 91 4.02 2.20 -1.27
CA SER A 91 5.44 2.53 -1.03
C SER A 91 5.71 2.95 0.41
N ASN A 92 6.57 2.19 1.08
CA ASN A 92 6.96 2.47 2.46
C ASN A 92 8.02 3.59 2.56
N PRO A 93 8.02 4.38 3.64
CA PRO A 93 7.05 4.35 4.75
C PRO A 93 5.77 5.13 4.42
N VAL A 94 4.61 4.46 4.47
CA VAL A 94 3.29 5.04 4.12
C VAL A 94 2.97 6.31 4.92
N ASN A 95 3.37 6.34 6.19
CA ASN A 95 3.20 7.50 7.09
C ASN A 95 3.85 8.79 6.55
N SER A 96 4.85 8.68 5.67
CA SER A 96 5.56 9.82 5.10
C SER A 96 5.32 9.97 3.59
N THR A 97 5.13 8.88 2.85
CA THR A 97 4.92 8.92 1.40
C THR A 97 3.54 9.47 1.01
N VAL A 98 2.51 9.30 1.85
CA VAL A 98 1.20 9.93 1.66
C VAL A 98 1.26 11.46 1.76
N PRO A 99 1.88 12.06 2.81
CA PRO A 99 2.17 13.49 2.83
C PRO A 99 2.96 13.98 1.61
N ILE A 100 3.99 13.25 1.19
CA ILE A 100 4.80 13.61 0.00
C ILE A 100 3.91 13.71 -1.25
N ALA A 101 3.11 12.68 -1.52
CA ALA A 101 2.19 12.67 -2.65
C ALA A 101 1.19 13.83 -2.59
N SER A 102 0.71 14.14 -1.38
CA SER A 102 -0.23 15.23 -1.15
C SER A 102 0.40 16.59 -1.48
N GLU A 103 1.63 16.84 -1.04
CA GLU A 103 2.37 18.06 -1.36
C GLU A 103 2.72 18.16 -2.85
N VAL A 104 3.05 17.05 -3.51
CA VAL A 104 3.29 17.03 -4.96
C VAL A 104 2.02 17.39 -5.74
N PHE A 105 0.87 16.86 -5.34
CA PHE A 105 -0.42 17.22 -5.95
C PHE A 105 -0.80 18.69 -5.68
N LYS A 106 -0.49 19.22 -4.48
CA LYS A 106 -0.69 20.65 -4.17
C LYS A 106 0.19 21.54 -5.04
N LYS A 107 1.46 21.18 -5.21
CA LYS A 107 2.41 21.88 -6.07
C LYS A 107 1.94 21.93 -7.54
N ASN A 108 1.28 20.87 -8.01
CA ASN A 108 0.69 20.81 -9.35
C ASN A 108 -0.72 21.46 -9.42
N GLY A 109 -1.27 21.99 -8.32
CA GLY A 109 -2.57 22.67 -8.30
C GLY A 109 -3.79 21.75 -8.48
N VAL A 110 -3.64 20.44 -8.28
CA VAL A 110 -4.67 19.42 -8.55
C VAL A 110 -5.02 18.57 -7.32
N TYR A 111 -4.61 19.00 -6.13
CA TYR A 111 -4.85 18.26 -4.89
C TYR A 111 -6.34 18.11 -4.55
N ASP A 112 -6.78 16.86 -4.45
CA ASP A 112 -8.06 16.46 -3.90
C ASP A 112 -7.80 15.43 -2.77
N PRO A 113 -8.01 15.81 -1.49
CA PRO A 113 -7.76 14.91 -0.36
C PRO A 113 -8.63 13.65 -0.38
N LYS A 114 -9.73 13.63 -1.15
CA LYS A 114 -10.62 12.47 -1.28
C LYS A 114 -10.08 11.40 -2.25
N ARG A 115 -8.91 11.64 -2.85
CA ARG A 115 -8.34 10.78 -3.91
C ARG A 115 -6.97 10.21 -3.60
N ILE A 116 -6.35 10.57 -2.47
CA ILE A 116 -5.03 10.06 -2.08
C ILE A 116 -5.20 9.17 -0.86
N PHE A 117 -4.78 7.91 -0.99
CA PHE A 117 -4.96 6.87 0.02
C PHE A 117 -3.61 6.22 0.34
N GLY A 118 -3.27 6.17 1.64
CA GLY A 118 -2.26 5.25 2.14
C GLY A 118 -2.88 3.87 2.31
N VAL A 119 -2.31 2.85 1.69
CA VAL A 119 -2.86 1.48 1.77
C VAL A 119 -2.36 0.83 3.06
N THR A 120 -3.22 0.80 4.08
CA THR A 120 -2.96 0.14 5.38
C THR A 120 -3.73 -1.17 5.54
N THR A 121 -4.40 -1.64 4.48
CA THR A 121 -5.29 -2.81 4.51
C THR A 121 -4.59 -4.09 4.98
N LEU A 122 -3.28 -4.21 4.79
CA LEU A 122 -2.52 -5.37 5.28
C LEU A 122 -2.56 -5.50 6.82
N ASP A 123 -2.61 -4.37 7.55
CA ASP A 123 -2.70 -4.40 9.02
C ASP A 123 -4.08 -4.92 9.47
N VAL A 124 -5.14 -4.57 8.74
CA VAL A 124 -6.49 -5.11 8.96
C VAL A 124 -6.53 -6.60 8.66
N VAL A 125 -5.93 -7.04 7.55
CA VAL A 125 -5.84 -8.47 7.20
C VAL A 125 -5.10 -9.27 8.28
N ARG A 126 -3.98 -8.73 8.79
CA ARG A 126 -3.24 -9.32 9.92
C ARG A 126 -4.06 -9.36 11.20
N ALA A 127 -4.72 -8.25 11.56
CA ALA A 127 -5.57 -8.19 12.74
C ALA A 127 -6.71 -9.22 12.67
N ASN A 128 -7.42 -9.30 11.54
CA ASN A 128 -8.49 -10.28 11.35
C ASN A 128 -7.95 -11.72 11.50
N THR A 129 -6.80 -12.00 10.90
CA THR A 129 -6.18 -13.33 10.94
C THR A 129 -5.78 -13.74 12.36
N PHE A 130 -5.07 -12.87 13.08
CA PHE A 130 -4.58 -13.19 14.43
C PHE A 130 -5.69 -13.24 15.48
N ILE A 131 -6.72 -12.38 15.36
CA ILE A 131 -7.89 -12.42 16.24
C ILE A 131 -8.73 -13.68 15.97
N ALA A 132 -8.91 -14.05 14.71
CA ALA A 132 -9.61 -15.28 14.34
C ALA A 132 -8.87 -16.52 14.87
N GLU A 133 -7.56 -16.61 14.66
CA GLU A 133 -6.70 -17.68 15.19
C GLU A 133 -6.83 -17.81 16.72
N ALA A 134 -6.73 -16.68 17.44
CA ALA A 134 -6.80 -16.67 18.91
C ALA A 134 -8.19 -17.03 19.47
N LYS A 135 -9.24 -16.99 18.65
CA LYS A 135 -10.64 -17.30 19.03
C LYS A 135 -11.22 -18.53 18.35
N GLY A 136 -10.49 -19.19 17.47
CA GLY A 136 -11.01 -20.32 16.68
C GLY A 136 -12.14 -19.92 15.74
N LEU A 137 -12.08 -18.72 15.17
CA LEU A 137 -13.05 -18.21 14.20
C LEU A 137 -12.51 -18.34 12.76
N ASP A 138 -13.39 -18.22 11.77
CA ASP A 138 -12.96 -18.03 10.38
C ASP A 138 -12.44 -16.59 10.19
N PRO A 139 -11.20 -16.37 9.73
CA PRO A 139 -10.66 -15.04 9.44
C PRO A 139 -11.51 -14.19 8.49
N LYS A 140 -12.31 -14.81 7.61
CA LYS A 140 -13.22 -14.10 6.69
C LYS A 140 -14.41 -13.47 7.40
N GLU A 141 -14.81 -14.01 8.54
CA GLU A 141 -15.94 -13.54 9.35
C GLU A 141 -15.51 -12.53 10.43
N VAL A 142 -14.20 -12.30 10.58
CA VAL A 142 -13.65 -11.34 11.53
C VAL A 142 -13.33 -10.01 10.83
N ASN A 143 -13.77 -8.92 11.44
CA ASN A 143 -13.45 -7.55 11.05
C ASN A 143 -12.98 -6.75 12.27
N VAL A 144 -11.70 -6.41 12.29
CA VAL A 144 -11.07 -5.59 13.32
C VAL A 144 -10.65 -4.26 12.67
N PRO A 145 -11.27 -3.13 13.04
CA PRO A 145 -10.81 -1.83 12.57
C PRO A 145 -9.40 -1.54 13.06
N VAL A 146 -8.53 -1.06 12.16
CA VAL A 146 -7.16 -0.61 12.50
C VAL A 146 -7.04 0.86 12.12
N ILE A 147 -6.56 1.68 13.06
CA ILE A 147 -6.42 3.12 12.88
C ILE A 147 -4.97 3.57 13.15
N GLY A 148 -4.70 4.87 12.96
CA GLY A 148 -3.39 5.49 13.20
C GLY A 148 -2.56 5.56 11.93
N GLY A 149 -1.46 4.81 11.89
CA GLY A 149 -0.53 4.73 10.76
C GLY A 149 -0.09 3.30 10.47
N HIS A 150 0.97 3.15 9.67
CA HIS A 150 1.48 1.89 9.13
C HIS A 150 2.94 1.62 9.54
N ALA A 151 3.30 1.93 10.79
CA ALA A 151 4.65 1.67 11.31
C ALA A 151 4.65 1.43 12.82
N GLY A 152 4.96 0.19 13.23
CA GLY A 152 5.12 -0.19 14.64
C GLY A 152 3.96 0.28 15.50
N ILE A 153 4.25 1.06 16.55
CA ILE A 153 3.25 1.55 17.52
C ILE A 153 2.18 2.47 16.91
N THR A 154 2.38 2.98 15.69
CA THR A 154 1.35 3.78 15.02
C THR A 154 0.20 2.92 14.51
N ILE A 155 0.37 1.60 14.40
CA ILE A 155 -0.67 0.64 14.04
C ILE A 155 -1.51 0.36 15.28
N ILE A 156 -2.77 0.80 15.29
CA ILE A 156 -3.66 0.71 16.46
C ILE A 156 -4.86 -0.17 16.11
N PRO A 157 -4.81 -1.49 16.39
CA PRO A 157 -5.95 -2.38 16.20
C PRO A 157 -7.01 -2.15 17.28
N LEU A 158 -8.21 -1.74 16.87
CA LEU A 158 -9.34 -1.52 17.77
C LEU A 158 -10.07 -2.84 18.04
N ILE A 159 -9.41 -3.76 18.77
CA ILE A 159 -9.94 -5.09 19.08
C ILE A 159 -11.29 -4.99 19.84
N SER A 160 -11.47 -3.94 20.64
CA SER A 160 -12.75 -3.62 21.31
C SER A 160 -13.91 -3.32 20.35
N ARG A 161 -13.63 -3.08 19.07
CA ARG A 161 -14.59 -2.84 17.99
C ARG A 161 -14.63 -3.98 16.97
N SER A 162 -14.05 -5.13 17.30
CA SER A 162 -14.13 -6.32 16.46
C SER A 162 -15.58 -6.75 16.21
N ASN A 163 -15.84 -7.23 15.00
CA ASN A 163 -17.05 -7.99 14.65
C ASN A 163 -16.64 -9.38 14.14
N PRO A 164 -17.09 -10.49 14.76
CA PRO A 164 -17.89 -10.55 15.98
C PRO A 164 -17.14 -9.96 17.18
N SER A 165 -17.89 -9.63 18.24
CA SER A 165 -17.30 -9.12 19.48
C SER A 165 -16.41 -10.17 20.13
N VAL A 166 -15.21 -9.77 20.53
CA VAL A 166 -14.22 -10.61 21.21
C VAL A 166 -13.75 -9.94 22.50
N SER A 167 -13.41 -10.77 23.49
CA SER A 167 -12.83 -10.31 24.75
C SER A 167 -11.59 -11.13 25.07
N PHE A 168 -10.52 -10.48 25.54
CA PHE A 168 -9.27 -11.12 25.94
C PHE A 168 -8.86 -10.61 27.32
N PRO A 169 -8.20 -11.46 28.14
CA PRO A 169 -7.39 -10.98 29.25
C PRO A 169 -6.35 -9.95 28.79
N ASN A 170 -5.99 -8.98 29.64
CA ASN A 170 -5.13 -7.85 29.27
C ASN A 170 -3.77 -8.30 28.72
N ASP A 171 -3.14 -9.30 29.33
CA ASP A 171 -1.86 -9.87 28.88
C ASP A 171 -1.93 -10.41 27.44
N LYS A 172 -3.02 -11.12 27.10
CA LYS A 172 -3.25 -11.62 25.75
C LYS A 172 -3.58 -10.49 24.77
N LEU A 173 -4.33 -9.48 25.21
CA LEU A 173 -4.67 -8.32 24.39
C LEU A 173 -3.41 -7.52 24.01
N ASP A 174 -2.52 -7.32 24.96
CA ASP A 174 -1.24 -6.62 24.77
C ASP A 174 -0.33 -7.41 23.82
N ALA A 175 -0.22 -8.74 24.02
CA ALA A 175 0.56 -9.61 23.16
C ALA A 175 0.03 -9.63 21.71
N LEU A 176 -1.30 -9.70 21.52
CA LEU A 176 -1.92 -9.66 20.19
C LEU A 176 -1.70 -8.30 19.52
N THR A 177 -1.85 -7.21 20.26
CA THR A 177 -1.60 -5.85 19.75
C THR A 177 -0.14 -5.72 19.29
N LYS A 178 0.81 -6.19 20.11
CA LYS A 178 2.23 -6.15 19.78
C LYS A 178 2.57 -6.99 18.55
N ARG A 179 2.01 -8.21 18.43
CA ARG A 179 2.15 -9.07 17.25
C ARG A 179 1.62 -8.38 15.99
N ILE A 180 0.45 -7.72 16.05
CA ILE A 180 -0.09 -6.96 14.90
C ILE A 180 0.87 -5.83 14.48
N GLN A 181 1.42 -5.09 15.45
CA GLN A 181 2.36 -3.99 15.19
C GLN A 181 3.70 -4.45 14.58
N ASP A 182 4.16 -5.64 14.98
CA ASP A 182 5.49 -6.16 14.60
C ASP A 182 5.46 -7.17 13.45
N ALA A 183 4.28 -7.60 12.98
CA ALA A 183 4.12 -8.61 11.92
C ALA A 183 4.81 -8.27 10.59
N GLY A 184 5.08 -6.99 10.32
CA GLY A 184 5.93 -6.59 9.19
C GLY A 184 7.39 -7.03 9.35
N THR A 185 7.90 -6.99 10.58
CA THR A 185 9.26 -7.41 10.93
C THR A 185 9.39 -8.92 10.95
N GLU A 186 8.36 -9.64 11.42
CA GLU A 186 8.34 -11.11 11.45
C GLU A 186 8.51 -11.76 10.06
N VAL A 187 8.02 -11.12 8.99
CA VAL A 187 8.11 -11.66 7.62
C VAL A 187 9.47 -11.38 6.96
N VAL A 188 10.20 -10.37 7.44
CA VAL A 188 11.51 -9.98 6.90
C VAL A 188 12.65 -10.78 7.55
N GLN A 189 12.40 -11.35 8.73
CA GLN A 189 13.31 -12.25 9.45
C GLN A 189 13.11 -13.69 9.01
#